data_AF-A0A2V2FS67-F1
#
_entry.id   AF-A0A2V2FS67-F1
#
_cell.length_a   1.000
_cell.length_b   1.000
_cell.length_c   1.000
_cell.angle_alpha   90.00
_cell.angle_beta   90.00
_cell.angle_gamma   90.00
#
_symmetry.space_group_name_H-M   'P 1'
#
loop_
_entity.id
_entity.type
_entity.pdbx_description
1 polymer ?
#
loop_
_entity_poly.entity_id
_entity_poly.type
_entity_poly.pdbx_seq_one_letter_code
_entity_poly.pdbx_strand_id
1 'polypeptide(L)'
;MDWTKAKTILIIALIVTDIFLIATYGSKYNAEETGNEEALAAVLEGNNIYVDAQKIPRKHRSMPALSVEYKGVAEEDIAALIESTDIRAAGGSDEAYIEAASDFISYLGMQSEYISEAKVVRAQDGGSGDDSSETKADKSAEGGGDTVKVVFGCEVDKLKLDGSFMICTFTGEEITGFDSYWLEPGEFSAKKQETISAAAALIAYMSEKEGDEEVHISEIELVYWVNSASYDSMEAVTDTALPTWRITFASGKPAYVEAFKR
;
A
#
# COMPACT_ATOMS: atom_id res chain seq x y z
N MET A 1 4.14 71.72 2.14
CA MET A 1 4.38 70.33 1.71
C MET A 1 3.59 69.44 2.65
N ASP A 2 2.51 68.83 2.16
CA ASP A 2 1.51 68.16 2.99
C ASP A 2 2.01 66.77 3.44
N TRP A 3 2.87 66.78 4.46
CA TRP A 3 3.47 65.58 5.07
C TRP A 3 2.43 64.55 5.51
N THR A 4 1.26 65.01 5.93
CA THR A 4 0.14 64.16 6.34
C THR A 4 -0.47 63.40 5.15
N LYS A 5 -0.58 64.03 3.97
CA LYS A 5 -1.09 63.37 2.76
C LYS A 5 -0.14 62.28 2.27
N ALA A 6 1.17 62.52 2.33
CA ALA A 6 2.18 61.54 1.95
C ALA A 6 2.14 60.27 2.84
N LYS A 7 1.97 60.44 4.16
CA LYS A 7 1.81 59.32 5.10
C LYS A 7 0.57 58.47 4.80
N THR A 8 -0.56 59.13 4.53
CA THR A 8 -1.81 58.42 4.19
C THR A 8 -1.68 57.65 2.89
N ILE A 9 -1.05 58.23 1.86
CA ILE A 9 -0.82 57.57 0.57
C ILE A 9 0.07 56.33 0.75
N LEU A 10 1.10 56.40 1.60
CA LEU A 10 2.02 55.29 1.84
C LEU A 10 1.35 54.12 2.59
N ILE A 11 0.51 54.42 3.59
CA ILE A 11 -0.28 53.41 4.31
C ILE A 11 -1.28 52.73 3.38
N ILE A 12 -1.98 53.49 2.54
CA ILE A 12 -2.95 52.93 1.58
C ILE A 12 -2.23 52.06 0.55
N ALA A 13 -1.08 52.48 0.04
CA ALA A 13 -0.28 51.66 -0.87
C ALA A 13 0.13 50.34 -0.22
N LEU A 14 0.63 50.36 1.03
CA LEU A 14 1.01 49.14 1.75
C LEU A 14 -0.17 48.18 1.90
N ILE A 15 -1.33 48.66 2.33
CA ILE A 15 -2.55 47.83 2.51
C ILE A 15 -3.00 47.23 1.17
N VAL A 16 -2.98 48.00 0.09
CA VAL A 16 -3.33 47.49 -1.24
C VAL A 16 -2.32 46.43 -1.70
N THR A 17 -1.04 46.60 -1.36
CA THR A 17 0.00 45.62 -1.72
C THR A 17 -0.14 44.34 -0.90
N ASP A 18 -0.50 44.45 0.38
CA ASP A 18 -0.76 43.33 1.29
C ASP A 18 -2.03 42.57 0.89
N ILE A 19 -3.10 43.28 0.54
CA ILE A 19 -4.33 42.69 -0.02
C ILE A 19 -4.04 42.03 -1.37
N PHE A 20 -3.21 42.64 -2.22
CA PHE A 20 -2.81 42.05 -3.50
C PHE A 20 -1.97 40.78 -3.29
N LEU A 21 -1.07 40.77 -2.32
CA LEU A 21 -0.33 39.57 -1.90
C LEU A 21 -1.28 38.50 -1.36
N ILE A 22 -2.24 38.85 -0.51
CA ILE A 22 -3.24 37.90 -0.01
C ILE A 22 -4.17 37.41 -1.13
N ALA A 23 -4.53 38.24 -2.11
CA ALA A 23 -5.36 37.81 -3.23
C ALA A 23 -4.60 36.90 -4.20
N THR A 24 -3.33 37.19 -4.47
CA THR A 24 -2.49 36.40 -5.40
C THR A 24 -1.91 35.15 -4.76
N TYR A 25 -1.51 35.21 -3.48
CA TYR A 25 -0.92 34.07 -2.76
C TYR A 25 -1.90 33.38 -1.81
N GLY A 26 -2.90 34.05 -1.27
CA GLY A 26 -3.97 33.39 -0.49
C GLY A 26 -4.82 32.46 -1.36
N SER A 27 -4.90 32.72 -2.68
CA SER A 27 -5.47 31.79 -3.66
C SER A 27 -4.54 30.62 -3.99
N LYS A 28 -3.22 30.72 -3.73
CA LYS A 28 -2.28 29.58 -3.77
C LYS A 28 -2.31 28.73 -2.50
N TYR A 29 -2.76 29.29 -1.37
CA TYR A 29 -2.89 28.56 -0.10
C TYR A 29 -4.30 28.02 0.17
N ASN A 30 -5.32 28.53 -0.52
CA ASN A 30 -6.66 27.93 -0.62
C ASN A 30 -6.88 27.40 -2.04
N ALA A 31 -5.94 26.60 -2.53
CA ALA A 31 -6.27 25.66 -3.58
C ALA A 31 -7.24 24.65 -2.94
N GLU A 32 -8.54 24.95 -3.04
CA GLU A 32 -9.51 23.88 -3.23
C GLU A 32 -8.89 22.93 -4.27
N GLU A 33 -8.65 21.69 -3.85
CA GLU A 33 -8.07 20.59 -4.63
C GLU A 33 -8.99 20.14 -5.77
N THR A 34 -9.38 21.08 -6.61
CA THR A 34 -10.15 20.85 -7.81
C THR A 34 -9.62 21.81 -8.84
N GLY A 35 -8.71 21.33 -9.69
CA GLY A 35 -8.39 21.99 -10.94
C GLY A 35 -7.00 22.56 -11.01
N ASN A 36 -6.02 21.68 -11.24
CA ASN A 36 -5.21 21.85 -12.44
C ASN A 36 -4.60 20.49 -12.85
N GLU A 37 -5.46 19.57 -13.29
CA GLU A 37 -5.02 18.26 -13.81
C GLU A 37 -3.98 18.44 -14.93
N GLU A 38 -4.12 19.49 -15.73
CA GLU A 38 -3.15 19.86 -16.76
C GLU A 38 -1.81 20.33 -16.17
N ALA A 39 -1.80 21.12 -15.09
CA ALA A 39 -0.54 21.51 -14.46
C ALA A 39 0.12 20.35 -13.70
N LEU A 40 -0.65 19.47 -13.08
CA LEU A 40 -0.13 18.25 -12.47
C LEU A 40 0.45 17.33 -13.55
N ALA A 41 -0.30 17.08 -14.63
CA ALA A 41 0.17 16.29 -15.77
C ALA A 41 1.42 16.91 -16.39
N ALA A 42 1.47 18.23 -16.58
CA ALA A 42 2.65 18.91 -17.11
C ALA A 42 3.87 18.81 -16.17
N VAL A 43 3.66 18.85 -14.85
CA VAL A 43 4.73 18.62 -13.87
C VAL A 43 5.18 17.16 -13.91
N LEU A 44 4.26 16.20 -14.01
CA LEU A 44 4.59 14.76 -14.07
C LEU A 44 5.33 14.40 -15.37
N GLU A 45 4.81 14.84 -16.52
CA GLU A 45 5.44 14.65 -17.84
C GLU A 45 6.81 15.34 -17.91
N GLY A 46 6.94 16.54 -17.33
CA GLY A 46 8.21 17.25 -17.24
C GLY A 46 9.27 16.54 -16.38
N ASN A 47 8.87 15.54 -15.59
CA ASN A 47 9.75 14.68 -14.79
C ASN A 47 9.74 13.22 -15.29
N ASN A 48 9.39 12.99 -16.57
CA ASN A 48 9.33 11.66 -17.20
C ASN A 48 8.41 10.65 -16.52
N ILE A 49 7.36 11.11 -15.81
CA ILE A 49 6.35 10.25 -15.20
C ILE A 49 5.06 10.31 -15.99
N TYR A 50 4.60 9.14 -16.42
CA TYR A 50 3.34 8.98 -17.13
C TYR A 50 2.34 8.26 -16.24
N VAL A 51 1.25 8.95 -15.93
CA VAL A 51 0.15 8.44 -15.11
C VAL A 51 -1.13 8.55 -15.91
N ASP A 52 -1.92 7.49 -15.91
CA ASP A 52 -3.30 7.59 -16.38
C ASP A 52 -4.09 8.44 -15.36
N ALA A 53 -4.40 9.69 -15.72
CA ALA A 53 -5.03 10.67 -14.84
C ALA A 53 -6.37 10.18 -14.23
N GLN A 54 -7.01 9.18 -14.86
CA GLN A 54 -8.23 8.56 -14.35
C GLN A 54 -7.99 7.70 -13.09
N LYS A 55 -6.73 7.32 -12.82
CA LYS A 55 -6.32 6.44 -11.73
C LYS A 55 -5.76 7.16 -10.51
N ILE A 56 -5.75 8.50 -10.51
CA ILE A 56 -5.30 9.31 -9.37
C ILE A 56 -6.50 9.60 -8.45
N PRO A 57 -6.52 9.10 -7.20
CA PRO A 57 -7.57 9.42 -6.25
C PRO A 57 -7.61 10.92 -5.95
N ARG A 58 -8.77 11.53 -6.18
CA ARG A 58 -8.99 12.97 -5.99
C ARG A 58 -9.36 13.35 -4.57
N LYS A 59 -9.83 12.38 -3.78
CA LYS A 59 -10.27 12.61 -2.41
C LYS A 59 -9.28 11.97 -1.47
N HIS A 60 -8.82 12.74 -0.51
CA HIS A 60 -8.12 12.26 0.66
C HIS A 60 -8.88 12.70 1.93
N ARG A 61 -8.64 12.03 3.05
CA ARG A 61 -9.37 12.28 4.31
C ARG A 61 -8.39 12.26 5.46
N SER A 62 -8.69 12.98 6.55
CA SER A 62 -7.90 12.83 7.76
C SER A 62 -8.02 11.41 8.32
N MET A 63 -6.89 10.76 8.57
CA MET A 63 -6.82 9.36 8.97
C MET A 63 -6.10 9.20 10.31
N PRO A 64 -6.51 8.22 11.13
CA PRO A 64 -5.76 7.80 12.31
C PRO A 64 -4.61 6.85 11.92
N ALA A 65 -3.60 6.74 12.78
CA ALA A 65 -2.66 5.63 12.75
C ALA A 65 -3.35 4.36 13.26
N LEU A 66 -2.83 3.19 12.88
CA LEU A 66 -3.36 1.89 13.26
C LEU A 66 -2.28 1.11 14.02
N SER A 67 -2.58 0.68 15.24
CA SER A 67 -1.75 -0.30 15.94
C SER A 67 -1.91 -1.66 15.25
N VAL A 68 -0.83 -2.40 15.07
CA VAL A 68 -0.86 -3.75 14.50
C VAL A 68 -0.02 -4.70 15.34
N GLU A 69 -0.38 -5.96 15.40
CA GLU A 69 0.36 -7.00 16.12
C GLU A 69 0.79 -8.10 15.16
N TYR A 70 2.06 -8.49 15.18
CA TYR A 70 2.52 -9.62 14.38
C TYR A 70 2.01 -10.92 14.98
N LYS A 71 1.36 -11.73 14.13
CA LYS A 71 0.88 -13.06 14.48
C LYS A 71 1.54 -14.09 13.57
N GLY A 72 2.40 -14.90 14.15
CA GLY A 72 3.09 -16.00 13.46
C GLY A 72 2.59 -17.36 13.90
N VAL A 73 2.94 -18.38 13.12
CA VAL A 73 2.76 -19.80 13.43
C VAL A 73 4.14 -20.46 13.36
N ALA A 74 4.42 -21.40 14.25
CA ALA A 74 5.67 -22.14 14.21
C ALA A 74 5.73 -23.05 12.98
N GLU A 75 6.90 -23.16 12.34
CA GLU A 75 7.09 -23.99 11.15
C GLU A 75 6.75 -25.47 11.42
N GLU A 76 7.02 -25.95 12.63
CA GLU A 76 6.71 -27.31 13.05
C GLU A 76 5.19 -27.58 13.12
N ASP A 77 4.40 -26.59 13.56
CA ASP A 77 2.95 -26.70 13.63
C ASP A 77 2.33 -26.71 12.23
N ILE A 78 2.88 -25.89 11.32
CA ILE A 78 2.48 -25.88 9.90
C ILE A 78 2.75 -27.24 9.27
N ALA A 79 3.97 -27.76 9.42
CA ALA A 79 4.37 -29.05 8.85
C ALA A 79 3.52 -30.20 9.43
N ALA A 80 3.32 -30.23 10.75
CA ALA A 80 2.49 -31.23 11.40
C ALA A 80 1.03 -31.17 10.94
N LEU A 81 0.47 -29.98 10.72
CA LEU A 81 -0.88 -29.85 10.19
C LEU A 81 -0.96 -30.33 8.73
N ILE A 82 0.00 -29.97 7.88
CA ILE A 82 0.03 -30.43 6.48
C ILE A 82 0.12 -31.97 6.42
N GLU A 83 0.93 -32.59 7.27
CA GLU A 83 1.07 -34.06 7.30
C GLU A 83 -0.17 -34.79 7.83
N SER A 84 -0.93 -34.16 8.72
CA SER A 84 -2.07 -34.80 9.40
C SER A 84 -3.44 -34.41 8.84
N THR A 85 -3.52 -33.38 8.00
CA THR A 85 -4.77 -32.85 7.46
C THR A 85 -5.22 -33.59 6.20
N ASP A 86 -6.52 -33.81 6.07
CA ASP A 86 -7.18 -34.31 4.86
C ASP A 86 -7.82 -33.18 4.04
N ILE A 87 -7.47 -31.91 4.31
CA ILE A 87 -8.01 -30.75 3.60
C ILE A 87 -7.59 -30.76 2.13
N ARG A 88 -8.59 -30.71 1.24
CA ARG A 88 -8.39 -30.77 -0.21
C ARG A 88 -9.38 -29.86 -0.91
N ALA A 89 -8.94 -29.23 -2.00
CA ALA A 89 -9.78 -28.41 -2.87
C ALA A 89 -10.58 -29.28 -3.86
N ALA A 90 -11.57 -30.00 -3.35
CA ALA A 90 -12.31 -31.00 -4.11
C ALA A 90 -12.96 -30.41 -5.38
N GLY A 91 -12.61 -30.95 -6.55
CA GLY A 91 -13.14 -30.52 -7.84
C GLY A 91 -12.39 -29.34 -8.48
N GLY A 92 -11.35 -28.80 -7.82
CA GLY A 92 -10.40 -27.86 -8.40
C GLY A 92 -10.97 -26.49 -8.83
N SER A 93 -12.15 -26.10 -8.37
CA SER A 93 -12.70 -24.76 -8.61
C SER A 93 -12.06 -23.72 -7.69
N ASP A 94 -12.13 -22.43 -8.08
CA ASP A 94 -11.60 -21.34 -7.25
C ASP A 94 -12.23 -21.32 -5.86
N GLU A 95 -13.55 -21.54 -5.79
CA GLU A 95 -14.30 -21.60 -4.55
C GLU A 95 -13.84 -22.75 -3.66
N ALA A 96 -13.57 -23.92 -4.23
CA ALA A 96 -13.07 -25.08 -3.48
C ALA A 96 -11.67 -24.84 -2.90
N TYR A 97 -10.79 -24.16 -3.65
CA TYR A 97 -9.48 -23.76 -3.12
C TYR A 97 -9.60 -22.73 -1.99
N ILE A 98 -10.49 -21.75 -2.14
CA ILE A 98 -10.71 -20.72 -1.11
C ILE A 98 -11.29 -21.35 0.16
N GLU A 99 -12.27 -22.25 0.05
CA GLU A 99 -12.86 -22.97 1.18
C GLU A 99 -11.80 -23.82 1.90
N ALA A 100 -11.05 -24.64 1.17
CA ALA A 100 -9.98 -25.48 1.73
C ALA A 100 -8.90 -24.63 2.43
N ALA A 101 -8.50 -23.50 1.82
CA ALA A 101 -7.51 -22.61 2.41
C ALA A 101 -8.04 -21.90 3.66
N SER A 102 -9.33 -21.54 3.68
CA SER A 102 -9.99 -20.93 4.84
C SER A 102 -10.07 -21.90 6.02
N ASP A 103 -10.42 -23.16 5.76
CA ASP A 103 -10.40 -24.23 6.76
C ASP A 103 -9.00 -24.43 7.33
N PHE A 104 -7.98 -24.49 6.47
CA PHE A 104 -6.59 -24.66 6.90
C PHE A 104 -6.12 -23.50 7.79
N ILE A 105 -6.42 -22.26 7.42
CA ILE A 105 -6.14 -21.06 8.23
C ILE A 105 -6.87 -21.14 9.58
N SER A 106 -8.11 -21.62 9.60
CA SER A 106 -8.86 -21.81 10.85
C SER A 106 -8.21 -22.86 11.75
N TYR A 107 -7.68 -23.96 11.20
CA TYR A 107 -7.00 -24.98 11.99
C TYR A 107 -5.67 -24.49 12.59
N LEU A 108 -4.97 -23.60 11.87
CA LEU A 108 -3.79 -22.91 12.41
C LEU A 108 -4.13 -21.84 13.45
N GLY A 109 -5.42 -21.58 13.72
CA GLY A 109 -5.84 -20.52 14.64
C GLY A 109 -5.61 -19.12 14.08
N MET A 110 -5.41 -19.00 12.76
CA MET A 110 -5.05 -17.78 12.04
C MET A 110 -6.26 -17.03 11.47
N GLN A 111 -7.49 -17.47 11.79
CA GLN A 111 -8.70 -16.73 11.43
C GLN A 111 -8.71 -15.30 12.02
N SER A 112 -9.17 -14.35 11.22
CA SER A 112 -9.31 -12.95 11.58
C SER A 112 -10.49 -12.33 10.82
N GLU A 113 -11.15 -11.34 11.42
CA GLU A 113 -12.24 -10.59 10.77
C GLU A 113 -11.73 -9.63 9.68
N TYR A 114 -10.42 -9.37 9.65
CA TYR A 114 -9.77 -8.46 8.72
C TYR A 114 -9.25 -9.15 7.45
N ILE A 115 -9.59 -10.42 7.24
CA ILE A 115 -9.25 -11.14 6.01
C ILE A 115 -10.03 -10.54 4.84
N SER A 116 -9.28 -10.05 3.85
CA SER A 116 -9.84 -9.53 2.59
C SER A 116 -10.30 -10.66 1.65
N GLU A 117 -10.96 -10.28 0.55
CA GLU A 117 -11.33 -11.23 -0.50
C GLU A 117 -10.11 -12.01 -1.01
N ALA A 118 -10.24 -13.33 -1.04
CA ALA A 118 -9.17 -14.23 -1.45
C ALA A 118 -8.92 -14.14 -2.96
N LYS A 119 -7.64 -14.20 -3.35
CA LYS A 119 -7.22 -14.25 -4.74
C LYS A 119 -6.59 -15.61 -5.06
N VAL A 120 -7.12 -16.29 -6.07
CA VAL A 120 -6.54 -17.54 -6.59
C VAL A 120 -5.55 -17.22 -7.71
N VAL A 121 -4.32 -17.71 -7.58
CA VAL A 121 -3.24 -17.52 -8.55
C VAL A 121 -2.74 -18.88 -9.00
N ARG A 122 -2.79 -19.16 -10.30
CA ARG A 122 -2.29 -20.40 -10.89
C ARG A 122 -0.95 -20.15 -11.54
N ALA A 123 0.07 -20.92 -11.17
CA ALA A 123 1.32 -20.95 -11.91
C ALA A 123 1.14 -21.91 -13.09
N GLN A 124 1.30 -21.43 -14.32
CA GLN A 124 1.46 -22.31 -15.48
C GLN A 124 2.95 -22.68 -15.59
N ASP A 125 3.25 -23.97 -15.60
CA ASP A 125 4.58 -24.47 -15.93
C ASP A 125 5.00 -23.94 -17.32
N GLY A 126 6.05 -23.10 -17.35
CA GLY A 126 6.77 -22.76 -18.58
C GLY A 126 6.54 -21.34 -19.11
N GLY A 127 7.18 -20.36 -18.47
CA GLY A 127 7.39 -19.03 -19.04
C GLY A 127 8.54 -18.34 -18.33
N SER A 128 9.75 -18.50 -18.86
CA SER A 128 10.99 -17.86 -18.41
C SER A 128 10.77 -16.35 -18.19
N GLY A 129 10.82 -15.94 -16.92
CA GLY A 129 10.86 -14.57 -16.46
C GLY A 129 11.88 -14.51 -15.34
N ASP A 130 13.06 -14.03 -15.69
CA ASP A 130 14.18 -13.76 -14.80
C ASP A 130 13.74 -12.78 -13.71
N ASP A 131 13.69 -13.24 -12.45
CA ASP A 131 13.93 -12.36 -11.32
C ASP A 131 14.55 -13.16 -10.17
N SER A 132 15.84 -12.92 -9.99
CA SER A 132 16.66 -13.48 -8.94
C SER A 132 16.17 -13.03 -7.56
N SER A 133 15.62 -13.97 -6.79
CA SER A 133 15.67 -13.93 -5.34
C SER A 133 16.09 -15.31 -4.85
N GLU A 134 17.33 -15.37 -4.37
CA GLU A 134 17.89 -16.55 -3.73
C GLU A 134 17.10 -16.90 -2.47
N THR A 135 16.20 -17.87 -2.57
CA THR A 135 15.76 -18.66 -1.42
C THR A 135 16.17 -20.10 -1.70
N LYS A 136 16.96 -20.66 -0.78
CA LYS A 136 17.51 -22.00 -0.87
C LYS A 136 16.40 -23.01 -1.15
N ALA A 137 16.48 -23.60 -2.33
CA ALA A 137 15.70 -24.77 -2.70
C ALA A 137 16.00 -25.90 -1.71
N ASP A 138 15.03 -26.21 -0.86
CA ASP A 138 14.96 -27.55 -0.31
C ASP A 138 14.26 -28.45 -1.34
N LYS A 139 14.91 -29.57 -1.63
CA LYS A 139 14.52 -30.49 -2.70
C LYS A 139 13.47 -31.46 -2.15
N SER A 140 12.24 -31.37 -2.62
CA SER A 140 11.45 -32.54 -3.01
C SER A 140 10.14 -32.13 -3.68
N ALA A 141 10.05 -32.25 -5.00
CA ALA A 141 8.83 -32.62 -5.74
C ALA A 141 9.17 -32.76 -7.23
N GLU A 142 9.70 -33.93 -7.61
CA GLU A 142 9.48 -34.43 -8.98
C GLU A 142 8.00 -34.84 -9.06
N GLY A 143 7.15 -33.90 -9.48
CA GLY A 143 5.73 -34.11 -9.65
C GLY A 143 5.08 -32.87 -10.25
N GLY A 144 5.10 -32.76 -11.59
CA GLY A 144 4.48 -31.66 -12.32
C GLY A 144 2.96 -31.68 -12.22
N GLY A 145 2.44 -31.12 -11.12
CA GLY A 145 1.03 -30.78 -10.94
C GLY A 145 0.86 -29.26 -10.97
N ASP A 146 -0.28 -28.80 -11.50
CA ASP A 146 -0.64 -27.38 -11.49
C ASP A 146 -0.55 -26.85 -10.05
N THR A 147 0.30 -25.84 -9.84
CA THR A 147 0.45 -25.18 -8.53
C THR A 147 -0.56 -24.05 -8.44
N VAL A 148 -1.38 -24.08 -7.40
CA VAL A 148 -2.39 -23.07 -7.12
C VAL A 148 -2.07 -22.40 -5.79
N LYS A 149 -2.04 -21.07 -5.77
CA LYS A 149 -1.87 -20.27 -4.55
C LYS A 149 -3.15 -19.53 -4.24
N VAL A 150 -3.63 -19.65 -3.01
CA VAL A 150 -4.72 -18.84 -2.48
C VAL A 150 -4.11 -17.78 -1.58
N VAL A 151 -4.30 -16.52 -1.96
CA VAL A 151 -3.72 -15.36 -1.28
C VAL A 151 -4.82 -14.60 -0.55
N PHE A 152 -4.65 -14.45 0.76
CA PHE A 152 -5.47 -13.60 1.60
C PHE A 152 -4.66 -12.37 1.99
N GLY A 153 -5.18 -11.17 1.75
CA GLY A 153 -4.64 -9.94 2.29
C GLY A 153 -5.38 -9.50 3.55
N CYS A 154 -4.93 -8.40 4.17
CA CYS A 154 -5.60 -7.77 5.29
C CYS A 154 -6.30 -6.47 4.84
N GLU A 155 -7.56 -6.28 5.23
CA GLU A 155 -8.34 -5.06 4.97
C GLU A 155 -9.01 -4.55 6.26
N VAL A 156 -8.88 -3.25 6.51
CA VAL A 156 -9.42 -2.56 7.69
C VAL A 156 -10.04 -1.22 7.27
N ASP A 157 -11.29 -0.96 7.67
CA ASP A 157 -12.08 0.21 7.22
C ASP A 157 -12.04 0.43 5.68
N LYS A 158 -12.15 -0.67 4.91
CA LYS A 158 -12.11 -0.68 3.43
C LYS A 158 -10.78 -0.23 2.82
N LEU A 159 -9.71 -0.26 3.61
CA LEU A 159 -8.36 0.04 3.18
C LEU A 159 -7.48 -1.17 3.42
N LYS A 160 -6.63 -1.49 2.44
CA LYS A 160 -5.67 -2.57 2.58
C LYS A 160 -4.64 -2.21 3.66
N LEU A 161 -4.27 -3.19 4.47
CA LEU A 161 -3.02 -3.18 5.23
C LEU A 161 -1.97 -3.88 4.36
N ASP A 162 -1.28 -3.08 3.54
CA ASP A 162 -0.40 -3.61 2.50
C ASP A 162 0.84 -4.27 3.11
N GLY A 163 1.21 -5.42 2.56
CA GLY A 163 2.27 -6.28 3.11
C GLY A 163 1.80 -7.32 4.12
N SER A 164 0.59 -7.23 4.67
CA SER A 164 0.01 -8.28 5.53
C SER A 164 -0.71 -9.34 4.69
N PHE A 165 -0.29 -10.60 4.79
CA PHE A 165 -0.81 -11.68 3.96
C PHE A 165 -0.76 -13.07 4.60
N MET A 166 -1.58 -13.97 4.07
CA MET A 166 -1.47 -15.41 4.22
C MET A 166 -1.60 -16.07 2.85
N ILE A 167 -0.75 -17.06 2.56
CA ILE A 167 -0.71 -17.77 1.29
C ILE A 167 -0.77 -19.27 1.55
N CYS A 168 -1.85 -19.91 1.09
CA CYS A 168 -1.94 -21.37 1.04
C CYS A 168 -1.53 -21.86 -0.35
N THR A 169 -0.61 -22.82 -0.42
CA THR A 169 -0.11 -23.39 -1.67
C THR A 169 -0.63 -24.82 -1.84
N PHE A 170 -1.22 -25.09 -2.99
CA PHE A 170 -1.75 -26.38 -3.38
C PHE A 170 -1.00 -26.94 -4.59
N THR A 171 -0.76 -28.24 -4.58
CA THR A 171 -0.26 -28.99 -5.74
C THR A 171 -1.36 -29.96 -6.16
N GLY A 172 -2.00 -29.71 -7.31
CA GLY A 172 -3.31 -30.31 -7.57
C GLY A 172 -4.30 -29.87 -6.49
N GLU A 173 -5.06 -30.81 -5.92
CA GLU A 173 -6.06 -30.51 -4.89
C GLU A 173 -5.52 -30.56 -3.45
N GLU A 174 -4.27 -31.01 -3.25
CA GLU A 174 -3.68 -31.17 -1.91
C GLU A 174 -2.95 -29.90 -1.48
N ILE A 175 -3.16 -29.50 -0.22
CA ILE A 175 -2.37 -28.43 0.39
C ILE A 175 -0.95 -28.93 0.66
N THR A 176 0.03 -28.14 0.25
CA THR A 176 1.46 -28.50 0.29
C THR A 176 2.33 -27.44 0.96
N GLY A 177 1.79 -26.24 1.20
CA GLY A 177 2.55 -25.20 1.87
C GLY A 177 1.67 -24.07 2.41
N PHE A 178 2.22 -23.36 3.38
CA PHE A 178 1.65 -22.16 3.96
C PHE A 178 2.77 -21.18 4.25
N ASP A 179 2.58 -19.92 3.81
CA ASP A 179 3.50 -18.82 4.08
C ASP A 179 2.68 -17.60 4.53
N SER A 180 3.14 -16.88 5.54
CA SER A 180 2.38 -15.77 6.11
C SER A 180 3.28 -14.71 6.71
N TYR A 181 2.89 -13.46 6.51
CA TYR A 181 3.29 -12.33 7.33
C TYR A 181 2.00 -11.63 7.77
N TRP A 182 1.42 -12.08 8.87
CA TRP A 182 0.13 -11.57 9.32
C TRP A 182 0.30 -10.49 10.38
N LEU A 183 -0.20 -9.30 10.06
CA LEU A 183 -0.34 -8.18 10.98
C LEU A 183 -1.81 -8.07 11.38
N GLU A 184 -2.13 -8.43 12.62
CA GLU A 184 -3.46 -8.32 13.19
C GLU A 184 -3.76 -6.85 13.54
N PRO A 185 -4.77 -6.22 12.92
CA PRO A 185 -5.19 -4.87 13.27
C PRO A 185 -5.67 -4.75 14.73
N GLY A 186 -5.15 -3.74 15.43
CA GLY A 186 -5.55 -3.35 16.77
C GLY A 186 -6.32 -2.04 16.79
N GLU A 187 -6.02 -1.17 17.76
CA GLU A 187 -6.73 0.09 17.93
C GLU A 187 -6.27 1.19 16.97
N PHE A 188 -7.23 2.01 16.53
CA PHE A 188 -6.92 3.27 15.87
C PHE A 188 -6.50 4.34 16.88
N SER A 189 -5.54 5.18 16.49
CA SER A 189 -5.17 6.35 17.28
C SER A 189 -6.35 7.31 17.44
N ALA A 190 -6.56 7.85 18.65
CA ALA A 190 -7.64 8.81 18.91
C ALA A 190 -7.57 10.08 18.05
N LYS A 191 -6.35 10.53 17.72
CA LYS A 191 -6.12 11.68 16.86
C LYS A 191 -6.13 11.25 15.40
N LYS A 192 -6.89 11.97 14.56
CA LYS A 192 -6.79 11.89 13.11
C LYS A 192 -5.89 13.01 12.59
N GLN A 193 -5.04 12.70 11.63
CA GLN A 193 -4.14 13.65 10.98
C GLN A 193 -4.54 13.84 9.52
N GLU A 194 -4.42 15.07 9.02
CA GLU A 194 -4.65 15.38 7.62
C GLU A 194 -3.65 14.62 6.74
N THR A 195 -4.15 13.96 5.71
CA THR A 195 -3.31 13.30 4.71
C THR A 195 -2.99 14.27 3.57
N ILE A 196 -1.84 14.09 2.93
CA ILE A 196 -1.53 14.72 1.65
C ILE A 196 -2.34 14.06 0.53
N SER A 197 -2.48 14.75 -0.59
CA SER A 197 -3.12 14.23 -1.78
C SER A 197 -2.24 13.26 -2.56
N ALA A 198 -2.86 12.43 -3.41
CA ALA A 198 -2.13 11.54 -4.31
C ALA A 198 -1.14 12.31 -5.20
N ALA A 199 -1.55 13.49 -5.69
CA ALA A 199 -0.70 14.39 -6.46
C ALA A 199 0.53 14.88 -5.66
N ALA A 200 0.32 15.28 -4.41
CA ALA A 200 1.41 15.70 -3.52
C ALA A 200 2.36 14.54 -3.19
N ALA A 201 1.83 13.33 -3.02
CA ALA A 201 2.63 12.13 -2.80
C ALA A 201 3.52 11.78 -4.00
N LEU A 202 3.01 11.90 -5.22
CA LEU A 202 3.80 11.75 -6.44
C LEU A 202 4.93 12.79 -6.52
N ILE A 203 4.64 14.05 -6.18
CA ILE A 203 5.66 15.11 -6.14
C ILE A 203 6.74 14.84 -5.09
N ALA A 204 6.35 14.34 -3.92
CA ALA A 204 7.29 13.95 -2.87
C ALA A 204 8.20 12.79 -3.35
N TYR A 205 7.60 11.75 -3.94
CA TYR A 205 8.34 10.62 -4.51
C TYR A 205 9.36 11.07 -5.57
N MET A 206 8.95 11.96 -6.48
CA MET A 206 9.84 12.53 -7.49
C MET A 206 11.02 13.28 -6.87
N SER A 207 10.78 14.04 -5.81
CA SER A 207 11.82 14.85 -5.17
C SER A 207 12.90 14.02 -4.48
N GLU A 208 12.58 12.78 -4.11
CA GLU A 208 13.51 11.83 -3.48
C GLU A 208 14.27 10.95 -4.48
N LYS A 209 13.74 10.80 -5.70
CA LYS A 209 14.36 9.99 -6.76
C LYS A 209 15.45 10.79 -7.49
N GLU A 210 16.69 10.33 -7.40
CA GLU A 210 17.77 10.78 -8.27
C GLU A 210 17.72 9.98 -9.59
N GLY A 211 17.22 10.58 -10.67
CA GLY A 211 17.25 9.95 -11.99
C GLY A 211 16.30 10.59 -13.00
N ASP A 212 16.63 10.39 -14.28
CA ASP A 212 15.86 10.86 -15.44
C ASP A 212 15.08 9.69 -16.10
N GLU A 213 14.92 8.59 -15.36
CA GLU A 213 14.28 7.37 -15.87
C GLU A 213 12.79 7.59 -16.10
N GLU A 214 12.29 7.04 -17.20
CA GLU A 214 10.87 7.05 -17.53
C GLU A 214 10.11 6.12 -16.58
N VAL A 215 9.13 6.66 -15.86
CA VAL A 215 8.34 5.93 -14.87
C VAL A 215 6.88 5.88 -15.29
N HIS A 216 6.38 4.66 -15.56
CA HIS A 216 4.97 4.43 -15.86
C HIS A 216 4.23 3.94 -14.61
N ILE A 217 3.32 4.76 -14.10
CA ILE A 217 2.51 4.44 -12.93
C ILE A 217 1.22 3.76 -13.39
N SER A 218 1.00 2.55 -12.88
CA SER A 218 -0.17 1.73 -13.22
C SER A 218 -1.35 2.00 -12.28
N GLU A 219 -1.08 2.33 -11.01
CA GLU A 219 -2.07 2.58 -9.97
C GLU A 219 -1.46 3.38 -8.80
N ILE A 220 -2.27 4.21 -8.14
CA ILE A 220 -1.92 4.82 -6.86
C ILE A 220 -3.11 4.70 -5.91
N GLU A 221 -2.89 4.10 -4.74
CA GLU A 221 -3.94 3.83 -3.75
C GLU A 221 -3.48 4.21 -2.34
N LEU A 222 -4.45 4.60 -1.50
CA LEU A 222 -4.19 4.89 -0.09
C LEU A 222 -4.35 3.59 0.71
N VAL A 223 -3.33 3.20 1.45
CA VAL A 223 -3.28 1.96 2.24
C VAL A 223 -2.78 2.25 3.65
N TYR A 224 -2.92 1.30 4.56
CA TYR A 224 -2.11 1.23 5.77
C TYR A 224 -0.83 0.45 5.46
N TRP A 225 0.31 0.93 5.96
CA TRP A 225 1.59 0.27 5.77
C TRP A 225 2.50 0.45 6.99
N VAL A 226 3.26 -0.59 7.33
CA VAL A 226 4.26 -0.57 8.41
C VAL A 226 5.63 -0.32 7.78
N ASN A 227 6.31 0.74 8.23
CA ASN A 227 7.66 1.04 7.78
C ASN A 227 8.70 0.28 8.63
N SER A 228 9.01 -0.95 8.22
CA SER A 228 9.96 -1.83 8.91
C SER A 228 11.41 -1.33 8.88
N ALA A 229 11.75 -0.34 8.06
CA ALA A 229 13.10 0.23 8.02
C ALA A 229 13.40 1.20 9.18
N SER A 230 12.39 1.58 9.96
CA SER A 230 12.53 2.59 11.01
C SER A 230 12.83 2.03 12.41
N TYR A 231 12.77 0.70 12.61
CA TYR A 231 12.99 0.05 13.91
C TYR A 231 13.91 -1.19 13.80
N ASP A 232 15.10 -1.08 14.40
CA ASP A 232 16.18 -2.09 14.39
C ASP A 232 15.99 -3.20 15.46
N SER A 233 14.78 -3.33 16.03
CA SER A 233 14.52 -4.27 17.13
C SER A 233 13.54 -5.35 16.71
N MET A 234 14.05 -6.57 16.53
CA MET A 234 13.30 -7.83 16.36
C MET A 234 12.42 -8.21 17.58
N GLU A 235 12.12 -7.28 18.49
CA GLU A 235 11.44 -7.55 19.77
C GLU A 235 10.03 -6.94 19.88
N ALA A 236 9.62 -6.09 18.95
CA ALA A 236 8.29 -5.50 19.00
C ALA A 236 7.27 -6.45 18.35
N VAL A 237 6.49 -7.14 19.19
CA VAL A 237 5.30 -7.90 18.77
C VAL A 237 4.21 -6.96 18.21
N THR A 238 4.29 -5.66 18.54
CA THR A 238 3.35 -4.62 18.12
C THR A 238 4.06 -3.49 17.37
N ASP A 239 3.48 -3.02 16.28
CA ASP A 239 3.97 -1.90 15.47
C ASP A 239 2.82 -0.91 15.15
N THR A 240 3.13 0.18 14.45
CA THR A 240 2.17 1.19 13.99
C THR A 240 2.16 1.26 12.47
N ALA A 241 1.04 0.85 11.88
CA ALA A 241 0.78 1.08 10.47
C ALA A 241 0.28 2.52 10.25
N LEU A 242 0.91 3.21 9.31
CA LEU A 242 0.57 4.58 8.96
C LEU A 242 -0.17 4.63 7.61
N PRO A 243 -1.14 5.55 7.45
CA PRO A 243 -1.72 5.85 6.15
C PRO A 243 -0.61 6.24 5.16
N THR A 244 -0.57 5.56 4.02
CA THR A 244 0.53 5.60 3.07
C THR A 244 -0.02 5.50 1.65
N TRP A 245 0.50 6.31 0.74
CA TRP A 245 0.24 6.18 -0.69
C TRP A 245 1.13 5.09 -1.27
N ARG A 246 0.51 4.01 -1.73
CA ARG A 246 1.16 2.93 -2.49
C ARG A 246 1.10 3.26 -3.96
N ILE A 247 2.27 3.41 -4.58
CA ILE A 247 2.45 3.74 -5.99
C ILE A 247 2.89 2.46 -6.70
N THR A 248 2.02 1.92 -7.55
CA THR A 248 2.31 0.72 -8.34
C THR A 248 2.77 1.15 -9.73
N PHE A 249 3.84 0.53 -10.21
CA PHE A 249 4.40 0.79 -11.54
C PHE A 249 3.98 -0.30 -12.52
N ALA A 250 4.12 -0.04 -13.82
CA ALA A 250 3.91 -1.08 -14.84
C ALA A 250 4.96 -2.21 -14.75
N SER A 251 6.15 -1.89 -14.23
CA SER A 251 7.24 -2.83 -13.98
C SER A 251 7.97 -2.46 -12.69
N GLY A 252 8.34 -3.46 -11.89
CA GLY A 252 9.13 -3.28 -10.67
C GLY A 252 8.30 -3.29 -9.38
N LYS A 253 8.99 -3.04 -8.25
CA LYS A 253 8.40 -3.04 -6.91
C LYS A 253 7.62 -1.75 -6.66
N PRO A 254 6.48 -1.80 -5.93
CA PRO A 254 5.75 -0.60 -5.57
C PRO A 254 6.59 0.32 -4.68
N ALA A 255 6.30 1.61 -4.74
CA ALA A 255 6.85 2.61 -3.84
C ALA A 255 5.82 3.05 -2.81
N TYR A 256 6.30 3.54 -1.67
CA TYR A 256 5.47 3.92 -0.53
C TYR A 256 5.83 5.34 -0.10
N VAL A 257 4.83 6.21 0.01
CA VAL A 257 4.97 7.58 0.51
C VAL A 257 4.01 7.78 1.67
N GLU A 258 4.53 8.05 2.86
CA GLU A 258 3.70 8.34 4.04
C GLU A 258 2.70 9.45 3.74
N ALA A 259 1.42 9.21 4.02
CA ALA A 259 0.36 10.14 3.66
C ALA A 259 0.20 11.26 4.69
N PHE A 260 0.70 11.10 5.92
CA PHE A 260 0.59 12.16 6.93
C PHE A 260 1.34 13.42 6.53
N LYS A 261 0.62 14.54 6.53
CA LYS A 261 1.20 15.85 6.29
C LYS A 261 2.18 16.18 7.41
N ARG A 262 3.47 16.34 7.05
CA ARG A 262 4.54 16.76 7.95
C ARG A 262 4.47 18.26 8.25
#